data_AF-A0A4Z2CL96-F1
#
_entry.id   AF-A0A4Z2CL96-F1
#
_cell.length_a   1.000
_cell.length_b   1.000
_cell.length_c   1.000
_cell.angle_alpha   90.00
_cell.angle_beta   90.00
_cell.angle_gamma   90.00
#
_symmetry.space_group_name_H-M   'P 1'
#
loop_
_entity.id
_entity.type
_entity.pdbx_description
1 polymer ?
#
loop_
_entity_poly.entity_id
_entity_poly.type
_entity_poly.pdbx_seq_one_letter_code
_entity_poly.pdbx_strand_id
1 'polypeptide(L)'
;MAVRFFIKCHETDDTQSTIQFRRTTLKSVLAYNDDFLHDLLLMRIGIQSSRFQFSGAPRSIESQHKCTTNPFSYPLSDHFLWVPNKCDPLILGISSECLSHFVNYHVQAGTKYRQLCWFAHHSISLIPTSASDNSVWCRTNMAHVFIHGLKTWLRLYENSVQSILSKLSNSNESRLLLFTESLRNLSSQIEFISDLCMLNYKQSDISMYPLTKLHGVELLAYLMSKADCSMCHPSEHIVRFLFKEAARPLI
;
A
#
# COMPACT_ATOMS: atom_id res chain seq x y z
N MET A 1 33.70 -32.47 11.57
CA MET A 1 34.53 -32.33 10.36
C MET A 1 34.06 -31.08 9.63
N ALA A 2 34.73 -29.94 9.82
CA ALA A 2 34.31 -28.65 9.29
C ALA A 2 35.15 -28.31 8.06
N VAL A 3 34.50 -28.16 6.91
CA VAL A 3 35.15 -27.77 5.65
C VAL A 3 35.42 -26.27 5.70
N ARG A 4 36.69 -25.90 5.86
CA ARG A 4 37.17 -24.51 5.68
C ARG A 4 37.46 -24.29 4.20
N PHE A 5 36.68 -23.46 3.53
CA PHE A 5 37.06 -22.91 2.24
C PHE A 5 38.11 -21.81 2.45
N PHE A 6 39.37 -22.10 2.11
CA PHE A 6 40.40 -21.09 1.91
C PHE A 6 40.44 -20.75 0.42
N ILE A 7 40.05 -19.52 0.06
CA ILE A 7 40.37 -18.96 -1.26
C ILE A 7 41.66 -18.16 -1.07
N LYS A 8 42.73 -18.64 -1.70
CA LYS A 8 44.04 -17.99 -1.77
C LYS A 8 44.05 -17.17 -3.07
N CYS A 9 43.98 -15.85 -2.97
CA CYS A 9 44.21 -14.97 -4.12
C CYS A 9 45.70 -14.62 -4.17
N HIS A 10 46.31 -14.94 -5.31
CA HIS A 10 47.68 -14.59 -5.66
C HIS A 10 47.72 -13.10 -6.02
N GLU A 11 48.72 -12.38 -5.52
CA GLU A 11 49.01 -11.00 -5.91
C GLU A 11 49.53 -10.95 -7.36
N THR A 12 48.95 -10.07 -8.16
CA THR A 12 49.66 -9.23 -9.13
C THR A 12 48.84 -7.95 -9.34
N ASP A 13 49.50 -6.81 -9.17
CA ASP A 13 49.02 -5.45 -9.29
C ASP A 13 48.31 -5.16 -10.62
N ASP A 14 47.18 -4.44 -10.57
CA ASP A 14 47.06 -3.10 -11.14
C ASP A 14 45.62 -2.56 -11.05
N THR A 15 45.46 -1.51 -10.24
CA THR A 15 44.36 -0.52 -10.24
C THR A 15 42.92 -1.02 -10.43
N GLN A 16 42.31 -1.55 -9.37
CA GLN A 16 40.85 -1.60 -9.24
C GLN A 16 40.44 -1.07 -7.87
N SER A 17 39.50 -0.13 -7.86
CA SER A 17 38.89 0.47 -6.67
C SER A 17 38.49 -0.64 -5.68
N THR A 18 39.23 -0.72 -4.58
CA THR A 18 39.08 -1.74 -3.56
C THR A 18 37.70 -1.61 -2.92
N ILE A 19 36.74 -2.42 -3.37
CA ILE A 19 35.50 -2.65 -2.63
C ILE A 19 35.93 -3.37 -1.35
N GLN A 20 36.08 -2.60 -0.28
CA GLN A 20 36.44 -3.12 1.03
C GLN A 20 35.27 -3.98 1.51
N PHE A 21 35.33 -5.29 1.25
CA PHE A 21 34.36 -6.26 1.74
C PHE A 21 34.44 -6.28 3.27
N ARG A 22 33.57 -5.49 3.90
CA ARG A 22 33.38 -5.50 5.35
C ARG A 22 32.97 -6.92 5.74
N ARG A 23 33.73 -7.57 6.63
CA ARG A 23 33.35 -8.86 7.22
C ARG A 23 31.99 -8.71 7.91
N THR A 24 30.93 -9.13 7.23
CA THR A 24 29.58 -9.20 7.80
C THR A 24 29.50 -10.44 8.68
N THR A 25 29.16 -10.25 9.95
CA THR A 25 28.85 -11.36 10.84
C THR A 25 27.41 -11.81 10.59
N LEU A 26 27.08 -13.08 10.86
CA LEU A 26 25.70 -13.58 10.75
C LEU A 26 24.71 -12.72 11.55
N LYS A 27 25.11 -12.22 12.73
CA LYS A 27 24.32 -11.30 13.55
C LYS A 27 24.02 -9.96 12.85
N SER A 28 25.00 -9.41 12.13
CA SER A 28 24.79 -8.17 11.37
C SER A 28 23.89 -8.35 10.14
N VAL A 29 23.89 -9.53 9.52
CA VAL A 29 23.00 -9.85 8.39
C VAL A 29 21.55 -10.00 8.87
N LEU A 30 21.34 -10.70 9.99
CA LEU A 30 20.01 -10.85 10.60
C LEU A 30 19.44 -9.49 11.02
N ALA A 31 20.22 -8.65 11.70
CA ALA A 31 19.79 -7.30 12.06
C ALA A 31 19.40 -6.46 10.83
N TYR A 32 20.15 -6.56 9.73
CA TYR A 32 19.83 -5.86 8.49
C TYR A 32 18.52 -6.33 7.86
N ASN A 33 18.30 -7.64 7.82
CA ASN A 33 17.06 -8.22 7.30
C ASN A 33 15.85 -7.73 8.10
N ASP A 34 16.03 -7.57 9.41
CA ASP A 34 14.98 -7.14 10.34
C ASP A 34 14.63 -5.67 10.12
N ASP A 35 15.65 -4.82 10.01
CA ASP A 35 15.47 -3.41 9.69
C ASP A 35 14.80 -3.22 8.32
N PHE A 36 15.19 -4.01 7.31
CA PHE A 36 14.61 -3.96 5.98
C PHE A 36 13.13 -4.37 5.99
N LEU A 37 12.79 -5.47 6.65
CA LEU A 37 11.41 -5.95 6.74
C LEU A 37 10.54 -5.03 7.59
N HIS A 38 11.09 -4.46 8.66
CA HIS A 38 10.43 -3.45 9.47
C HIS A 38 10.09 -2.20 8.64
N ASP A 39 11.04 -1.67 7.86
CA ASP A 39 10.78 -0.53 6.97
C ASP A 39 9.73 -0.85 5.91
N LEU A 40 9.76 -2.07 5.36
CA LEU A 40 8.77 -2.52 4.38
C LEU A 40 7.36 -2.61 5.00
N LEU A 41 7.27 -3.05 6.25
CA LEU A 41 6.02 -3.09 7.03
C LEU A 41 5.47 -1.72 7.36
N LEU A 42 6.33 -0.79 7.75
CA LEU A 42 5.94 0.61 7.95
C LEU A 42 5.39 1.20 6.65
N MET A 43 6.04 0.93 5.52
CA MET A 43 5.54 1.35 4.20
C MET A 43 4.17 0.74 3.87
N ARG A 44 3.92 -0.51 4.24
CA ARG A 44 2.61 -1.18 4.05
C ARG A 44 1.44 -0.49 4.75
N ILE A 45 1.71 0.26 5.81
CA ILE A 45 0.75 1.11 6.53
C ILE A 45 0.96 2.61 6.25
N GLY A 46 1.60 2.94 5.11
CA GLY A 46 1.70 4.30 4.61
C GLY A 46 2.77 5.18 5.27
N ILE A 47 3.62 4.62 6.14
CA ILE A 47 4.71 5.34 6.82
C ILE A 47 5.96 5.31 5.94
N GLN A 48 6.56 6.48 5.73
CA GLN A 48 7.80 6.61 4.95
C GLN A 48 9.04 6.28 5.79
N SER A 49 10.06 5.74 5.15
CA SER A 49 11.38 5.47 5.72
C SER A 49 12.49 5.96 4.78
N SER A 50 13.75 5.83 5.19
CA SER A 50 14.89 6.15 4.33
C SER A 50 14.93 5.28 3.05
N ARG A 51 14.42 4.05 3.13
CA ARG A 51 14.35 3.08 2.03
C ARG A 51 13.09 3.21 1.19
N PHE A 52 11.98 3.70 1.78
CA PHE A 52 10.69 3.82 1.11
C PHE A 52 10.14 5.23 1.24
N GLN A 53 10.25 6.00 0.15
CA GLN A 53 9.81 7.38 0.11
C GLN A 53 8.49 7.48 -0.65
N PHE A 54 7.57 8.33 -0.17
CA PHE A 54 6.33 8.59 -0.88
C PHE A 54 6.49 9.86 -1.71
N SER A 55 6.48 9.72 -3.04
CA SER A 55 6.76 10.82 -3.95
C SER A 55 5.78 10.81 -5.12
N GLY A 56 5.29 11.99 -5.49
CA GLY A 56 4.63 12.21 -6.76
C GLY A 56 5.65 12.38 -7.88
N ALA A 57 5.24 12.14 -9.13
CA ALA A 57 6.09 12.40 -10.29
C ALA A 57 6.67 13.83 -10.23
N PRO A 58 7.96 14.03 -10.59
CA PRO A 58 8.56 15.36 -10.60
C PRO A 58 7.75 16.25 -11.53
N ARG A 59 7.10 17.25 -10.93
CA ARG A 59 6.33 18.26 -11.63
C ARG A 59 7.28 19.00 -12.58
N SER A 60 6.98 18.99 -13.88
CA SER A 60 7.60 19.96 -14.78
C SER A 60 7.26 21.37 -14.26
N ILE A 61 8.23 22.28 -14.33
CA ILE A 61 8.11 23.67 -13.85
C ILE A 61 6.89 24.38 -14.48
N GLU A 62 6.47 23.95 -15.68
CA GLU A 62 5.26 24.43 -16.36
C GLU A 62 3.94 24.07 -15.65
N SER A 63 3.90 22.99 -14.87
CA SER A 63 2.70 22.60 -14.10
C SER A 63 2.52 23.40 -12.81
N GLN A 64 3.55 24.11 -12.33
CA GLN A 64 3.45 24.97 -11.15
C GLN A 64 2.66 26.25 -11.45
N HIS A 65 2.68 26.74 -12.69
CA HIS A 65 1.93 27.93 -13.10
C HIS A 65 0.46 27.67 -13.49
N LYS A 66 0.04 26.39 -13.61
CA LYS A 66 -1.36 26.00 -13.90
C LYS A 66 -2.07 25.31 -12.74
N CYS A 67 -1.42 25.16 -11.57
CA CYS A 67 -2.00 24.45 -10.43
C CYS A 67 -2.85 25.36 -9.55
N THR A 68 -3.94 25.87 -10.10
CA THR A 68 -5.07 26.46 -9.33
C THR A 68 -6.33 25.60 -9.40
N THR A 69 -6.30 24.44 -10.07
CA THR A 69 -7.55 23.77 -10.48
C THR A 69 -8.00 22.56 -9.66
N ASN A 70 -7.24 21.98 -8.72
CA ASN A 70 -7.84 21.10 -7.71
C ASN A 70 -6.88 20.72 -6.55
N PRO A 71 -7.06 21.23 -5.32
CA PRO A 71 -6.29 20.80 -4.15
C PRO A 71 -6.61 19.36 -3.70
N PHE A 72 -7.64 18.73 -4.28
CA PHE A 72 -8.10 17.37 -3.96
C PHE A 72 -7.48 16.25 -4.83
N SER A 73 -6.50 16.55 -5.67
CA SER A 73 -5.79 15.53 -6.47
C SER A 73 -4.59 14.91 -5.73
N TYR A 74 -4.09 15.61 -4.71
CA TYR A 74 -2.95 15.21 -3.90
C TYR A 74 -3.45 14.33 -2.75
N PRO A 75 -3.10 13.03 -2.60
CA PRO A 75 -1.99 12.19 -3.07
C PRO A 75 -2.42 10.97 -3.93
N LEU A 76 -3.48 11.08 -4.72
CA LEU A 76 -4.01 9.94 -5.47
C LEU A 76 -3.20 9.60 -6.73
N SER A 77 -2.38 10.54 -7.21
CA SER A 77 -1.37 10.32 -8.24
C SER A 77 0.00 9.88 -7.70
N ASP A 78 0.19 9.92 -6.39
CA ASP A 78 1.50 9.67 -5.77
C ASP A 78 1.67 8.18 -5.48
N HIS A 79 2.93 7.75 -5.41
CA HIS A 79 3.27 6.36 -5.14
C HIS A 79 4.52 6.25 -4.26
N PHE A 80 4.65 5.10 -3.60
CA PHE A 80 5.89 4.77 -2.94
C PHE A 80 6.99 4.47 -3.98
N LEU A 81 8.19 4.92 -3.66
CA LEU A 81 9.42 4.64 -4.37
C LEU A 81 10.34 3.90 -3.41
N TRP A 82 10.89 2.78 -3.89
CA TRP A 82 11.98 2.10 -3.20
C TRP A 82 13.31 2.75 -3.61
N VAL A 83 14.12 3.13 -2.62
CA VAL A 83 15.47 3.62 -2.81
C VAL A 83 16.43 2.44 -2.58
N PRO A 84 16.89 1.76 -3.64
CA PRO A 84 17.69 0.55 -3.50
C PRO A 84 19.08 0.87 -2.96
N ASN A 85 19.55 0.10 -1.98
CA ASN A 85 20.95 0.08 -1.60
C ASN A 85 21.66 -1.01 -2.43
N LYS A 86 22.79 -0.67 -3.04
CA LYS A 86 23.58 -1.60 -3.89
C LYS A 86 23.97 -2.89 -3.16
N CYS A 87 24.03 -2.86 -1.83
CA CYS A 87 24.35 -4.03 -1.00
C CYS A 87 23.12 -4.87 -0.62
N ASP A 88 21.88 -4.41 -0.85
CA ASP A 88 20.66 -5.13 -0.45
C ASP A 88 20.60 -6.55 -1.00
N PRO A 89 20.80 -6.80 -2.31
CA PRO A 89 20.71 -8.14 -2.87
C PRO A 89 21.73 -9.11 -2.26
N LEU A 90 22.95 -8.60 -2.01
CA LEU A 90 24.06 -9.37 -1.43
C LEU A 90 23.80 -9.72 0.04
N ILE A 91 23.27 -8.78 0.83
CA ILE A 91 22.99 -9.00 2.25
C ILE A 91 21.77 -9.91 2.44
N LEU A 92 20.73 -9.73 1.61
CA LEU A 92 19.50 -10.52 1.66
C LEU A 92 19.64 -11.90 0.99
N GLY A 93 20.74 -12.15 0.27
CA GLY A 93 21.02 -13.43 -0.39
C GLY A 93 20.11 -13.72 -1.58
N ILE A 94 19.63 -12.69 -2.29
CA ILE A 94 18.71 -12.79 -3.43
C ILE A 94 19.21 -11.97 -4.61
N SER A 95 18.81 -12.30 -5.84
CA SER A 95 19.18 -11.49 -7.01
C SER A 95 18.52 -10.11 -6.95
N SER A 96 19.14 -9.13 -7.62
CA SER A 96 18.62 -7.76 -7.68
C SER A 96 17.24 -7.71 -8.34
N GLU A 97 17.02 -8.52 -9.36
CA GLU A 97 15.76 -8.60 -10.10
C GLU A 97 14.65 -9.20 -9.23
N CYS A 98 14.94 -10.27 -8.49
CA CYS A 98 13.99 -10.89 -7.57
C CYS A 98 13.64 -9.96 -6.42
N LEU A 99 14.64 -9.26 -5.87
CA LEU A 99 14.40 -8.25 -4.83
C LEU A 99 13.53 -7.11 -5.36
N SER A 100 13.81 -6.59 -6.55
CA SER A 100 13.01 -5.53 -7.17
C SER A 100 11.57 -5.97 -7.39
N HIS A 101 11.35 -7.17 -7.91
CA HIS A 101 9.99 -7.70 -8.11
C HIS A 101 9.24 -7.86 -6.78
N PHE A 102 9.90 -8.43 -5.77
CA PHE A 102 9.36 -8.59 -4.42
C PHE A 102 8.99 -7.23 -3.79
N VAL A 103 9.88 -6.24 -3.87
CA VAL A 103 9.63 -4.92 -3.32
C VAL A 103 8.52 -4.19 -4.06
N ASN A 104 8.50 -4.25 -5.40
CA ASN A 104 7.47 -3.60 -6.22
C ASN A 104 6.06 -4.06 -5.85
N TYR A 105 5.89 -5.37 -5.61
CA TYR A 105 4.62 -5.93 -5.15
C TYR A 105 4.13 -5.28 -3.84
N HIS A 106 5.04 -5.04 -2.88
CA HIS A 106 4.71 -4.41 -1.61
C HIS A 106 4.51 -2.90 -1.73
N VAL A 107 5.32 -2.24 -2.56
CA VAL A 107 5.23 -0.80 -2.87
C VAL A 107 3.86 -0.44 -3.47
N GLN A 108 3.35 -1.26 -4.39
CA GLN A 108 2.01 -1.07 -4.96
C GLN A 108 0.93 -1.14 -3.87
N ALA A 109 1.02 -2.12 -2.99
CA ALA A 109 0.04 -2.29 -1.93
C ALA A 109 0.08 -1.17 -0.86
N GLY A 110 1.28 -0.72 -0.46
CA GLY A 110 1.43 0.44 0.43
C GLY A 110 0.95 1.75 -0.20
N THR A 111 1.11 1.88 -1.52
CA THR A 111 0.58 3.02 -2.29
C THR A 111 -0.95 3.03 -2.23
N LYS A 112 -1.58 1.90 -2.57
CA LYS A 112 -3.05 1.75 -2.50
C LYS A 112 -3.59 2.00 -1.09
N TYR A 113 -2.89 1.55 -0.06
CA TYR A 113 -3.22 1.86 1.33
C TYR A 113 -3.26 3.36 1.58
N ARG A 114 -2.20 4.09 1.24
CA ARG A 114 -2.12 5.53 1.51
C ARG A 114 -3.18 6.32 0.73
N GLN A 115 -3.45 5.90 -0.51
CA GLN A 115 -4.51 6.44 -1.34
C GLN A 115 -5.90 6.21 -0.72
N LEU A 116 -6.18 4.99 -0.24
CA LEU A 116 -7.44 4.66 0.46
C LEU A 116 -7.61 5.45 1.75
N CYS A 117 -6.55 5.60 2.55
CA CYS A 117 -6.57 6.41 3.76
C CYS A 117 -6.88 7.87 3.46
N TRP A 118 -6.27 8.42 2.41
CA TRP A 118 -6.59 9.77 1.96
C TRP A 118 -8.05 9.88 1.50
N PHE A 119 -8.51 8.95 0.66
CA PHE A 119 -9.89 8.91 0.17
C PHE A 119 -10.89 8.86 1.33
N ALA A 120 -10.67 7.99 2.31
CA ALA A 120 -11.53 7.87 3.48
C ALA A 120 -11.54 9.13 4.37
N HIS A 121 -10.45 9.91 4.38
CA HIS A 121 -10.37 11.15 5.14
C HIS A 121 -11.07 12.31 4.42
N HIS A 122 -10.87 12.44 3.10
CA HIS A 122 -11.31 13.62 2.33
C HIS A 122 -12.71 13.47 1.72
N SER A 123 -13.23 12.25 1.56
CA SER A 123 -14.58 12.03 1.02
C SER A 123 -15.69 12.58 1.91
N ILE A 124 -15.45 12.73 3.21
CA ILE A 124 -16.44 13.29 4.17
C ILE A 124 -16.59 14.80 3.97
N SER A 125 -15.50 15.50 3.61
CA SER A 125 -15.49 16.95 3.39
C SER A 125 -16.18 17.37 2.08
N LEU A 126 -16.53 16.42 1.21
CA LEU A 126 -17.14 16.67 -0.10
C LEU A 126 -18.67 16.47 -0.10
N ILE A 127 -19.26 16.10 1.03
CA ILE A 127 -20.71 15.91 1.14
C ILE A 127 -21.38 17.28 1.43
N PRO A 128 -22.32 17.76 0.59
CA PRO A 128 -22.95 19.05 0.80
C PRO A 128 -23.71 19.10 2.14
N THR A 129 -23.43 20.12 2.95
CA THR A 129 -24.06 20.38 4.25
C THR A 129 -25.41 21.11 4.16
N SER A 130 -25.96 21.34 2.96
CA SER A 130 -27.23 22.07 2.82
C SER A 130 -28.41 21.20 3.28
N ALA A 131 -28.90 21.49 4.49
CA ALA A 131 -29.89 20.74 5.24
C ALA A 131 -31.34 20.83 4.75
N SER A 132 -31.61 21.26 3.52
CA SER A 132 -32.97 21.60 3.09
C SER A 132 -33.72 20.50 2.33
N ASP A 133 -33.25 19.25 2.32
CA ASP A 133 -33.94 18.16 1.63
C ASP A 133 -33.78 16.81 2.34
N ASN A 134 -34.89 16.11 2.62
CA ASN A 134 -34.88 14.75 3.19
C ASN A 134 -34.11 13.76 2.29
N SER A 135 -34.05 14.03 0.98
CA SER A 135 -33.24 13.27 0.02
C SER A 135 -31.74 13.51 0.18
N VAL A 136 -31.32 14.68 0.67
CA VAL A 136 -29.92 14.99 1.00
C VAL A 136 -29.52 14.28 2.29
N TRP A 137 -30.43 14.18 3.27
CA TRP A 137 -30.20 13.44 4.51
C TRP A 137 -29.85 11.96 4.28
N CYS A 138 -30.63 11.24 3.47
CA CYS A 138 -30.35 9.84 3.13
C CYS A 138 -29.04 9.68 2.32
N ARG A 139 -28.77 10.59 1.38
CA ARG A 139 -27.54 10.59 0.57
C ARG A 139 -26.29 10.81 1.41
N THR A 140 -26.33 11.77 2.34
CA THR A 140 -25.24 12.11 3.26
C THR A 140 -24.97 11.00 4.27
N ASN A 141 -26.04 10.38 4.79
CA ASN A 141 -25.90 9.31 5.78
C ASN A 141 -25.30 8.04 5.16
N MET A 142 -25.74 7.59 3.98
CA MET A 142 -25.21 6.35 3.36
C MET A 142 -23.73 6.49 2.96
N ALA A 143 -23.35 7.61 2.36
CA ALA A 143 -21.94 7.87 2.03
C ALA A 143 -21.07 7.94 3.29
N HIS A 144 -21.57 8.58 4.36
CA HIS A 144 -20.88 8.64 5.64
C HIS A 144 -20.71 7.24 6.27
N VAL A 145 -21.76 6.41 6.29
CA VAL A 145 -21.67 5.05 6.86
C VAL A 145 -20.78 4.14 6.00
N PHE A 146 -20.77 4.30 4.67
CA PHE A 146 -19.80 3.62 3.80
C PHE A 146 -18.36 3.99 4.16
N ILE A 147 -18.04 5.28 4.28
CA ILE A 147 -16.69 5.73 4.65
C ILE A 147 -16.32 5.26 6.06
N HIS A 148 -17.27 5.21 6.99
CA HIS A 148 -17.06 4.64 8.31
C HIS A 148 -16.72 3.14 8.24
N GLY A 149 -17.45 2.36 7.42
CA GLY A 149 -17.14 0.96 7.15
C GLY A 149 -15.74 0.80 6.55
N LEU A 150 -15.37 1.65 5.58
CA LEU A 150 -14.03 1.64 4.96
C LEU A 150 -12.93 1.92 5.99
N LYS A 151 -13.09 2.93 6.85
CA LYS A 151 -12.16 3.22 7.96
C LYS A 151 -12.03 2.05 8.92
N THR A 152 -13.14 1.37 9.20
CA THR A 152 -13.15 0.19 10.08
C THR A 152 -12.34 -0.95 9.46
N TRP A 153 -12.51 -1.20 8.16
CA TRP A 153 -11.72 -2.19 7.46
C TRP A 153 -10.23 -1.82 7.39
N LEU A 154 -9.88 -0.55 7.12
CA LEU A 154 -8.49 -0.09 7.10
C LEU A 154 -7.78 -0.34 8.43
N ARG A 155 -8.45 -0.11 9.57
CA ARG A 155 -7.90 -0.45 10.90
C ARG A 155 -7.66 -1.96 11.07
N LEU A 156 -8.54 -2.81 10.55
CA LEU A 156 -8.33 -4.27 10.58
C LEU A 156 -7.13 -4.68 9.73
N TYR A 157 -6.94 -4.05 8.57
CA TYR A 157 -5.76 -4.24 7.74
C TYR A 157 -4.48 -3.82 8.50
N GLU A 158 -4.46 -2.62 9.09
CA GLU A 158 -3.33 -2.14 9.91
C GLU A 158 -2.98 -3.12 11.04
N ASN A 159 -3.99 -3.55 11.81
CA ASN A 159 -3.80 -4.51 12.90
C ASN A 159 -3.25 -5.85 12.40
N SER A 160 -3.69 -6.31 11.22
CA SER A 160 -3.21 -7.55 10.61
C SER A 160 -1.74 -7.42 10.20
N VAL A 161 -1.35 -6.29 9.61
CA VAL A 161 0.04 -5.99 9.24
C VAL A 161 0.93 -5.89 10.49
N GLN A 162 0.47 -5.21 11.54
CA GLN A 162 1.17 -5.11 12.84
C GLN A 162 1.29 -6.45 13.56
N SER A 163 0.29 -7.33 13.45
CA SER A 163 0.37 -8.70 13.98
C SER A 163 1.46 -9.52 13.29
N ILE A 164 1.72 -9.29 12.00
CA ILE A 164 2.81 -9.93 11.28
C ILE A 164 4.15 -9.32 11.72
N LEU A 165 4.21 -8.01 11.96
CA LEU A 165 5.41 -7.35 12.52
C LEU A 165 5.82 -7.95 13.86
N SER A 166 4.88 -8.14 14.79
CA SER A 166 5.19 -8.68 16.12
C SER A 166 5.63 -10.15 16.09
N LYS A 167 5.16 -10.93 15.11
CA LYS A 167 5.65 -12.30 14.86
C LYS A 167 7.07 -12.33 14.30
N LEU A 168 7.46 -11.30 13.55
CA LEU A 168 8.80 -11.18 12.95
C LEU A 168 9.90 -11.12 14.02
N SER A 169 9.66 -10.39 15.11
CA SER A 169 10.60 -10.24 16.22
C SER A 169 10.96 -11.58 16.91
N ASN A 170 10.20 -12.66 16.65
CA ASN A 170 10.30 -13.93 17.37
C ASN A 170 10.85 -15.11 16.54
N SER A 171 11.11 -14.98 15.24
CA SER A 171 11.47 -16.13 14.36
C SER A 171 12.88 -16.03 13.75
N ASN A 172 13.65 -17.12 13.70
CA ASN A 172 15.04 -17.16 13.21
C ASN A 172 15.23 -17.63 11.76
N GLU A 173 14.16 -17.97 11.02
CA GLU A 173 14.26 -18.55 9.67
C GLU A 173 14.17 -17.53 8.53
N SER A 174 14.47 -17.95 7.30
CA SER A 174 14.48 -17.12 6.08
C SER A 174 13.17 -16.34 5.90
N ARG A 175 13.22 -15.05 6.28
CA ARG A 175 12.02 -14.25 6.58
C ARG A 175 11.28 -13.80 5.32
N LEU A 176 11.97 -13.43 4.23
CA LEU A 176 11.37 -12.74 3.07
C LEU A 176 10.23 -13.49 2.36
N LEU A 177 10.41 -14.77 2.02
CA LEU A 177 9.39 -15.54 1.29
C LEU A 177 8.17 -15.86 2.15
N LEU A 178 8.40 -16.32 3.39
CA LEU A 178 7.32 -16.56 4.37
C LEU A 178 6.52 -15.28 4.63
N PHE A 179 7.22 -14.15 4.63
CA PHE A 179 6.63 -12.83 4.80
C PHE A 179 5.79 -12.39 3.60
N THR A 180 6.28 -12.63 2.39
CA THR A 180 5.52 -12.41 1.14
C THR A 180 4.20 -13.16 1.19
N GLU A 181 4.25 -14.45 1.54
CA GLU A 181 3.08 -15.31 1.56
C GLU A 181 2.09 -14.87 2.64
N SER A 182 2.59 -14.51 3.83
CA SER A 182 1.75 -14.00 4.92
C SER A 182 1.01 -12.71 4.55
N LEU A 183 1.62 -11.86 3.74
CA LEU A 183 1.02 -10.60 3.27
C LEU A 183 0.25 -10.73 1.95
N ARG A 184 0.27 -11.89 1.30
CA ARG A 184 -0.31 -12.08 -0.03
C ARG A 184 -1.80 -11.81 -0.04
N ASN A 185 -2.52 -12.37 0.94
CA ASN A 185 -3.96 -12.14 1.09
C ASN A 185 -4.27 -10.66 1.34
N LEU A 186 -3.47 -9.99 2.17
CA LEU A 186 -3.64 -8.56 2.48
C LEU A 186 -3.39 -7.66 1.25
N SER A 187 -2.42 -8.01 0.40
CA SER A 187 -2.23 -7.33 -0.89
C SER A 187 -3.44 -7.48 -1.81
N SER A 188 -3.97 -8.70 -1.95
CA SER A 188 -5.15 -8.93 -2.80
C SER A 188 -6.38 -8.17 -2.29
N GLN A 189 -6.59 -8.14 -0.96
CA GLN A 189 -7.70 -7.39 -0.37
C GLN A 189 -7.59 -5.88 -0.60
N ILE A 190 -6.40 -5.30 -0.40
CA ILE A 190 -6.22 -3.85 -0.56
C ILE A 190 -6.30 -3.41 -2.02
N GLU A 191 -5.83 -4.26 -2.94
CA GLU A 191 -6.03 -4.09 -4.37
C GLU A 191 -7.51 -4.09 -4.72
N PHE A 192 -8.25 -5.10 -4.29
CA PHE A 192 -9.68 -5.24 -4.53
C PHE A 192 -10.49 -4.04 -4.01
N ILE A 193 -10.15 -3.51 -2.84
CA ILE A 193 -10.87 -2.35 -2.26
C ILE A 193 -10.46 -1.04 -2.91
N SER A 194 -9.20 -0.92 -3.33
CA SER A 194 -8.74 0.20 -4.16
C SER A 194 -9.49 0.24 -5.49
N ASP A 195 -9.71 -0.92 -6.12
CA ASP A 195 -10.55 -1.06 -7.32
C ASP A 195 -12.03 -0.74 -7.04
N LEU A 196 -12.56 -1.23 -5.92
CA LEU A 196 -13.93 -0.93 -5.49
C LEU A 196 -14.15 0.59 -5.35
N CYS A 197 -13.16 1.30 -4.80
CA CYS A 197 -13.18 2.75 -4.64
C CYS A 197 -12.78 3.50 -5.93
N MET A 198 -12.53 2.80 -7.03
CA MET A 198 -12.15 3.34 -8.33
C MET A 198 -10.87 4.18 -8.31
N LEU A 199 -9.89 3.80 -7.49
CA LEU A 199 -8.62 4.53 -7.33
C LEU A 199 -7.57 4.19 -8.40
N ASN A 200 -7.75 3.10 -9.16
CA ASN A 200 -6.78 2.63 -10.17
C ASN A 200 -6.96 3.24 -11.58
N TYR A 201 -7.81 4.26 -11.75
CA TYR A 201 -8.05 4.86 -13.07
C TYR A 201 -6.88 5.77 -13.50
N LYS A 202 -6.28 5.49 -14.67
CA LYS A 202 -5.24 6.34 -15.29
C LYS A 202 -5.82 7.74 -15.52
N GLN A 203 -5.46 8.66 -14.63
CA GLN A 203 -5.89 10.06 -14.60
C GLN A 203 -5.36 10.82 -15.83
N SER A 204 -6.13 10.79 -16.91
CA SER A 204 -6.10 11.86 -17.92
C SER A 204 -7.07 12.97 -17.54
N ASP A 205 -8.20 12.64 -16.90
CA ASP A 205 -9.18 13.61 -16.40
C ASP A 205 -9.28 13.56 -14.86
N ILE A 206 -8.62 14.52 -14.21
CA ILE A 206 -8.58 14.72 -12.75
C ILE A 206 -9.90 15.30 -12.20
N SER A 207 -10.95 15.37 -13.02
CA SER A 207 -12.26 15.92 -12.63
C SER A 207 -13.15 14.87 -11.95
N MET A 208 -12.99 14.75 -10.63
CA MET A 208 -13.84 14.02 -9.68
C MET A 208 -13.87 12.49 -9.81
N TYR A 209 -13.46 11.80 -8.74
CA TYR A 209 -13.57 10.34 -8.60
C TYR A 209 -15.02 9.88 -8.80
N PRO A 210 -15.28 8.88 -9.65
CA PRO A 210 -16.66 8.52 -9.98
C PRO A 210 -17.45 8.05 -8.74
N LEU A 211 -16.79 7.44 -7.75
CA LEU A 211 -17.44 7.06 -6.49
C LEU A 211 -17.96 8.27 -5.68
N THR A 212 -17.31 9.44 -5.79
CA THR A 212 -17.79 10.68 -5.15
C THR A 212 -19.03 11.26 -5.81
N LYS A 213 -19.37 10.80 -7.02
CA LYS A 213 -20.60 11.18 -7.74
C LYS A 213 -21.78 10.26 -7.42
N LEU A 214 -21.51 9.06 -6.92
CA LEU A 214 -22.56 8.11 -6.55
C LEU A 214 -23.17 8.51 -5.21
N HIS A 215 -24.49 8.69 -5.17
CA HIS A 215 -25.17 9.13 -3.95
C HIS A 215 -26.34 8.21 -3.58
N GLY A 216 -26.47 7.92 -2.28
CA GLY A 216 -27.60 7.16 -1.73
C GLY A 216 -27.77 5.77 -2.36
N VAL A 217 -28.91 5.54 -3.02
CA VAL A 217 -29.27 4.24 -3.63
C VAL A 217 -28.32 3.86 -4.77
N GLU A 218 -27.75 4.82 -5.50
CA GLU A 218 -26.80 4.53 -6.57
C GLU A 218 -25.51 3.89 -6.04
N LEU A 219 -25.04 4.34 -4.87
CA LEU A 219 -23.90 3.73 -4.18
C LEU A 219 -24.23 2.30 -3.74
N LEU A 220 -25.45 2.07 -3.24
CA LEU A 220 -25.90 0.73 -2.84
C LEU A 220 -26.04 -0.20 -4.04
N ALA A 221 -26.62 0.28 -5.14
CA ALA A 221 -26.74 -0.48 -6.38
C ALA A 221 -25.35 -0.83 -6.96
N TYR A 222 -24.40 0.10 -6.89
CA TYR A 222 -23.02 -0.16 -7.27
C TYR A 222 -22.36 -1.21 -6.39
N LEU A 223 -22.46 -1.09 -5.07
CA LEU A 223 -21.88 -2.05 -4.12
C LEU A 223 -22.50 -3.44 -4.27
N MET A 224 -23.83 -3.51 -4.49
CA MET A 224 -24.53 -4.77 -4.75
C MET A 224 -24.05 -5.40 -6.06
N SER A 225 -24.00 -4.63 -7.15
CA SER A 225 -23.47 -5.10 -8.44
C SER A 225 -22.04 -5.61 -8.31
N LYS A 226 -21.19 -4.94 -7.53
CA LYS A 226 -19.82 -5.39 -7.25
C LYS A 226 -19.77 -6.64 -6.38
N ALA A 227 -20.68 -6.80 -5.41
CA ALA A 227 -20.80 -8.02 -4.62
C ALA A 227 -21.16 -9.21 -5.53
N ASP A 228 -22.18 -9.04 -6.38
CA ASP A 228 -22.66 -10.07 -7.30
C ASP A 228 -21.59 -10.46 -8.33
N CYS A 229 -20.87 -9.49 -8.89
CA CYS A 229 -19.76 -9.77 -9.80
C CYS A 229 -18.55 -10.43 -9.12
N SER A 230 -18.46 -10.34 -7.79
CA SER A 230 -17.30 -10.82 -7.02
C SER A 230 -17.57 -12.11 -6.25
N MET A 231 -18.68 -12.81 -6.50
CA MET A 231 -19.11 -14.00 -5.72
C MET A 231 -18.04 -15.08 -5.51
N CYS A 232 -17.07 -15.21 -6.42
CA CYS A 232 -15.96 -16.17 -6.31
C CYS A 232 -14.63 -15.56 -5.85
N HIS A 233 -14.59 -14.25 -5.59
CA HIS A 233 -13.37 -13.56 -5.18
C HIS A 233 -13.12 -13.75 -3.66
N PRO A 234 -11.89 -14.05 -3.21
CA PRO A 234 -11.60 -14.26 -1.78
C PRO A 234 -11.97 -13.07 -0.88
N SER A 235 -12.00 -11.86 -1.45
CA SER A 235 -12.29 -10.60 -0.75
C SER A 235 -13.76 -10.16 -0.83
N GLU A 236 -14.65 -11.00 -1.39
CA GLU A 236 -16.08 -10.67 -1.58
C GLU A 236 -16.81 -10.30 -0.28
N HIS A 237 -16.48 -11.00 0.81
CA HIS A 237 -17.00 -10.73 2.15
C HIS A 237 -16.80 -9.27 2.59
N ILE A 238 -15.76 -8.59 2.09
CA ILE A 238 -15.47 -7.20 2.43
C ILE A 238 -16.47 -6.26 1.75
N VAL A 239 -16.84 -6.52 0.49
CA VAL A 239 -17.86 -5.73 -0.22
C VAL A 239 -19.22 -5.93 0.42
N ARG A 240 -19.57 -7.17 0.80
CA ARG A 240 -20.81 -7.43 1.56
C ARG A 240 -20.84 -6.68 2.89
N PHE A 241 -19.73 -6.65 3.61
CA PHE A 241 -19.60 -5.87 4.84
C PHE A 241 -19.84 -4.37 4.57
N LEU A 242 -19.17 -3.79 3.57
CA LEU A 242 -19.33 -2.38 3.21
C LEU A 242 -20.75 -2.05 2.74
N PHE A 243 -21.38 -2.95 1.98
CA PHE A 243 -22.77 -2.82 1.57
C PHE A 243 -23.71 -2.82 2.77
N LYS A 244 -23.56 -3.78 3.69
CA LYS A 244 -24.38 -3.87 4.91
C LYS A 244 -24.24 -2.64 5.79
N GLU A 245 -23.03 -2.11 5.93
CA GLU A 245 -22.79 -0.85 6.62
C GLU A 245 -23.48 0.31 5.89
N ALA A 246 -23.25 0.47 4.59
CA ALA A 246 -23.84 1.55 3.81
C ALA A 246 -25.38 1.51 3.79
N ALA A 247 -25.99 0.32 3.85
CA ALA A 247 -27.44 0.12 3.85
C ALA A 247 -28.09 0.34 5.22
N ARG A 248 -27.30 0.42 6.30
CA ARG A 248 -27.81 0.58 7.68
C ARG A 248 -28.82 1.73 7.84
N PRO A 249 -28.69 2.91 7.20
CA PRO A 249 -29.68 3.98 7.31
C PRO A 249 -31.07 3.67 6.73
N LEU A 250 -31.23 2.57 5.98
CA LEU A 250 -32.49 2.15 5.37
C LEU A 250 -33.21 1.04 6.15
N ILE A 251 -32.56 0.47 7.15
CA ILE A 251 -33.02 -0.67 7.96
C ILE A 251 -33.34 -0.16 9.36
#